data_AF-A0A7Y5X309-F1
#
_entry.id   AF-A0A7Y5X309-F1
#
_cell.length_a   1.000
_cell.length_b   1.000
_cell.length_c   1.000
_cell.angle_alpha   90.00
_cell.angle_beta   90.00
_cell.angle_gamma   90.00
#
_symmetry.space_group_name_H-M   'P 1'
#
loop_
_entity.id
_entity.type
_entity.pdbx_description
1 polymer ?
#
loop_
_entity_poly.entity_id
_entity_poly.type
_entity_poly.pdbx_seq_one_letter_code
_entity_poly.pdbx_strand_id
1 'polypeptide(L)'
;MALHLDGRAVARRLLLATALVASALAINGATARAAADVPDFGPNVKIFDPSMSTSAVRAALDTIASRQVSNQFGTERDAVLFMPGTYGSAADPLNVQVGYYTEIAGLGGSPNDVSVNGTIDSYNQCFADGCTALVNFWRSVSNLTINVAGKSGCRFGEFWATSQAAPMRRVHVNGFATLMDFCSGPAFASGGFIADSQFTGSTIVNGSQQQYLVRNSDLDGWTNGVWNQVFAGVKGAPPQTFPRNDPGPYTVLAQNPASRERPFLYVDANEHFNVFVPDAAFDTAGTTWADGRTAGQSLPIQSFFIAKPSDSVQAINNALSRGQNLIFTPGVYDIDKTITVKRADTVVLGLGMATLTAQDGVVPMTVADLKGVDIAGLIFDAGPETSPALLEFGDDHGRNLHGDAADPGALQDVFFRIGGPHAGSAVTSLVVGQDNTILDDIWAWRADHGNGVGWTVNTADTGVVVNGDNVAATGLFVEHFQKNEVVWTGENGKTIMFQNEMPYDPPDQAAWQHDGLLGWAAYKVADGVQTHEGWGLGSYCFLNVDPTIHVTHAFEVPVTPGVKLHDILSLSITNHGTIDHVVNDTGAATNANTVPVDVVSYP
;
A
#
# COMPACT_ATOMS: atom_id res chain seq x y z
N MET A 1 75.75 5.85 65.07
CA MET A 1 75.28 5.29 66.35
C MET A 1 74.47 4.05 66.01
N ALA A 2 74.92 2.88 66.48
CA ALA A 2 74.27 1.54 66.49
C ALA A 2 73.91 0.90 65.13
N LEU A 3 74.63 -0.16 64.70
CA LEU A 3 74.37 -1.61 64.94
C LEU A 3 73.24 -2.13 64.02
N HIS A 4 73.30 -3.21 63.24
CA HIS A 4 74.10 -4.45 63.14
C HIS A 4 73.97 -4.96 61.68
N LEU A 5 75.01 -5.49 61.00
CA LEU A 5 75.43 -6.92 60.95
C LEU A 5 74.24 -7.87 60.80
N ASP A 6 74.19 -8.90 59.98
CA ASP A 6 74.99 -9.62 58.99
C ASP A 6 73.94 -10.64 58.46
N GLY A 7 73.93 -11.20 57.27
CA GLY A 7 74.99 -11.70 56.41
C GLY A 7 74.24 -12.49 55.32
N ARG A 8 74.68 -12.37 54.06
CA ARG A 8 75.53 -13.38 53.39
C ARG A 8 74.78 -14.68 53.13
N ALA A 9 74.86 -15.31 51.97
CA ALA A 9 75.48 -15.08 50.68
C ALA A 9 75.03 -16.33 49.87
N VAL A 10 75.06 -16.36 48.55
CA VAL A 10 76.19 -16.89 47.76
C VAL A 10 75.53 -17.15 46.40
N ALA A 11 75.84 -16.33 45.39
CA ALA A 11 76.74 -16.67 44.25
C ALA A 11 76.03 -17.52 43.18
N ARG A 12 76.27 -17.38 41.87
CA ARG A 12 77.29 -16.65 41.10
C ARG A 12 76.84 -16.62 39.63
N ARG A 13 76.87 -15.43 39.04
CA ARG A 13 77.39 -15.04 37.70
C ARG A 13 77.41 -16.07 36.55
N LEU A 14 76.81 -15.69 35.41
CA LEU A 14 77.45 -15.46 34.09
C LEU A 14 76.37 -14.94 33.10
N LEU A 15 76.34 -13.66 32.73
CA LEU A 15 76.86 -13.10 31.46
C LEU A 15 76.53 -13.93 30.21
N LEU A 16 75.59 -13.44 29.38
CA LEU A 16 75.79 -13.31 27.93
C LEU A 16 74.74 -12.36 27.35
N ALA A 17 75.21 -11.42 26.53
CA ALA A 17 74.39 -10.47 25.79
C ALA A 17 73.84 -11.12 24.51
N THR A 18 72.57 -10.88 24.20
CA THR A 18 72.01 -11.09 22.85
C THR A 18 70.92 -10.05 22.59
N ALA A 19 71.06 -9.38 21.45
CA ALA A 19 70.14 -8.40 20.90
C ALA A 19 68.76 -9.02 20.64
N LEU A 20 67.70 -8.32 21.07
CA LEU A 20 66.32 -8.63 20.70
C LEU A 20 65.87 -7.62 19.64
N VAL A 21 65.95 -8.05 18.39
CA VAL A 21 65.11 -7.55 17.30
C VAL A 21 63.73 -8.17 17.54
N ALA A 22 62.79 -7.39 18.08
CA ALA A 22 61.40 -7.80 18.18
C ALA A 22 60.71 -7.50 16.86
N SER A 23 60.53 -8.54 16.05
CA SER A 23 59.67 -8.57 14.89
C SER A 23 58.24 -8.19 15.29
N ALA A 24 57.75 -7.06 14.78
CA ALA A 24 56.34 -6.74 14.80
C ALA A 24 55.61 -7.71 13.84
N LEU A 25 55.05 -8.80 14.39
CA LEU A 25 53.98 -9.52 13.69
C LEU A 25 52.75 -8.62 13.77
N ALA A 26 52.41 -8.01 12.63
CA ALA A 26 51.08 -7.49 12.38
C ALA A 26 50.09 -8.65 12.52
N ILE A 27 49.38 -8.68 13.65
CA ILE A 27 48.18 -9.49 13.78
C ILE A 27 47.13 -8.77 12.94
N ASN A 28 47.06 -9.11 11.64
CA ASN A 28 45.85 -8.90 10.86
C ASN A 28 44.79 -9.86 11.41
N GLY A 29 44.26 -9.52 12.59
CA GLY A 29 43.02 -10.04 13.08
C GLY A 29 41.93 -9.39 12.24
N ALA A 30 41.69 -9.95 11.05
CA ALA A 30 40.36 -9.88 10.47
C ALA A 30 39.47 -10.62 11.48
N THR A 31 38.93 -9.87 12.44
CA THR A 31 37.74 -10.31 13.15
C THR A 31 36.69 -10.46 12.06
N ALA A 32 36.46 -11.70 11.64
CA ALA A 32 35.19 -12.08 11.06
C ALA A 32 34.16 -11.70 12.12
N ARG A 33 33.62 -10.48 12.00
CA ARG A 33 32.49 -10.04 12.78
C ARG A 33 31.40 -11.03 12.43
N ALA A 34 30.87 -11.74 13.43
CA ALA A 34 29.78 -12.67 13.21
C ALA A 34 28.69 -11.87 12.50
N ALA A 35 28.40 -12.23 11.24
CA ALA A 35 27.26 -11.69 10.53
C ALA A 35 26.05 -11.88 11.45
N ALA A 36 25.28 -10.83 11.69
CA ALA A 36 24.06 -10.96 12.46
C ALA A 36 23.22 -12.08 11.83
N ASP A 37 22.76 -13.04 12.64
CA ASP A 37 21.92 -14.12 12.12
C ASP A 37 20.65 -13.49 11.53
N VAL A 38 20.50 -13.61 10.20
CA VAL A 38 19.34 -13.14 9.47
C VAL A 38 18.10 -13.81 10.09
N PRO A 39 17.09 -13.03 10.53
CA PRO A 39 15.86 -13.59 11.07
C PRO A 39 15.21 -14.55 10.07
N ASP A 40 14.62 -15.62 10.59
CA ASP A 40 13.94 -16.60 9.74
C ASP A 40 12.58 -16.07 9.27
N PHE A 41 12.59 -15.37 8.14
CA PHE A 41 11.40 -14.91 7.44
C PHE A 41 10.73 -15.98 6.56
N GLY A 42 11.17 -17.25 6.67
CA GLY A 42 10.64 -18.34 5.85
C GLY A 42 11.16 -18.35 4.40
N PRO A 43 10.73 -19.34 3.60
CA PRO A 43 11.32 -19.62 2.30
C PRO A 43 10.96 -18.62 1.18
N ASN A 44 9.89 -17.86 1.39
CA ASN A 44 9.30 -16.95 0.41
C ASN A 44 9.88 -15.52 0.49
N VAL A 45 10.86 -15.31 1.38
CA VAL A 45 11.64 -14.08 1.43
C VAL A 45 13.00 -14.32 0.79
N LYS A 46 13.34 -13.52 -0.22
CA LYS A 46 14.65 -13.52 -0.86
C LYS A 46 15.40 -12.26 -0.47
N ILE A 47 16.51 -12.42 0.24
CA ILE A 47 17.38 -11.30 0.61
C ILE A 47 18.62 -11.36 -0.27
N PHE A 48 18.85 -10.30 -1.05
CA PHE A 48 20.04 -10.14 -1.87
C PHE A 48 21.01 -9.19 -1.20
N ASP A 49 22.29 -9.52 -1.21
CA ASP A 49 23.37 -8.64 -0.75
C ASP A 49 24.21 -8.14 -1.94
N PRO A 50 24.89 -6.99 -1.84
CA PRO A 50 25.58 -6.38 -2.98
C PRO A 50 26.82 -7.17 -3.47
N SER A 51 27.24 -8.24 -2.79
CA SER A 51 28.28 -9.14 -3.29
C SER A 51 27.78 -10.15 -4.32
N MET A 52 26.45 -10.35 -4.42
CA MET A 52 25.85 -11.23 -5.41
C MET A 52 25.97 -10.65 -6.82
N SER A 53 26.22 -11.49 -7.82
CA SER A 53 26.31 -11.02 -9.21
C SER A 53 24.94 -10.58 -9.74
N THR A 54 24.91 -9.56 -10.59
CA THR A 54 23.69 -9.10 -11.28
C THR A 54 22.95 -10.26 -11.95
N SER A 55 23.68 -11.17 -12.59
CA SER A 55 23.13 -12.34 -13.25
C SER A 55 22.43 -13.32 -12.29
N ALA A 56 22.95 -13.50 -11.08
CA ALA A 56 22.35 -14.38 -10.08
C ALA A 56 21.08 -13.76 -9.49
N VAL A 57 21.14 -12.46 -9.18
CA VAL A 57 19.97 -11.69 -8.71
C VAL A 57 18.87 -11.69 -9.77
N ARG A 58 19.21 -11.36 -11.02
CA ARG A 58 18.30 -11.42 -12.17
C ARG A 58 17.68 -12.81 -12.32
N ALA A 59 18.47 -13.88 -12.32
CA ALA A 59 17.95 -15.23 -12.51
C ALA A 59 16.94 -15.65 -11.41
N ALA A 60 17.18 -15.24 -10.16
CA ALA A 60 16.24 -15.47 -9.08
C ALA A 60 14.93 -14.68 -9.27
N LEU A 61 15.02 -13.41 -9.69
CA LEU A 61 13.87 -12.57 -9.96
C LEU A 61 13.08 -13.02 -11.19
N ASP A 62 13.75 -13.43 -12.26
CA ASP A 62 13.12 -14.00 -13.45
C ASP A 62 12.38 -15.30 -13.11
N THR A 63 12.89 -16.09 -12.16
CA THR A 63 12.18 -17.28 -11.65
C THR A 63 10.89 -16.90 -10.94
N ILE A 64 10.91 -15.89 -10.08
CA ILE A 64 9.70 -15.38 -9.41
C ILE A 64 8.72 -14.83 -10.45
N ALA A 65 9.18 -13.98 -11.37
CA ALA A 65 8.36 -13.40 -12.42
C ALA A 65 7.69 -14.48 -13.30
N SER A 66 8.42 -15.53 -13.67
CA SER A 66 7.89 -16.63 -14.50
C SER A 66 6.70 -17.35 -13.88
N ARG A 67 6.63 -17.37 -12.53
CA ARG A 67 5.49 -17.88 -11.80
C ARG A 67 4.43 -16.81 -11.60
N GLN A 68 4.83 -15.62 -11.17
CA GLN A 68 3.90 -14.62 -10.64
C GLN A 68 3.25 -13.72 -11.69
N VAL A 69 3.81 -13.53 -12.89
CA VAL A 69 3.28 -12.56 -13.87
C VAL A 69 1.83 -12.87 -14.28
N SER A 70 1.47 -14.14 -14.44
CA SER A 70 0.12 -14.58 -14.79
C SER A 70 -0.68 -15.15 -13.61
N ASN A 71 -0.15 -15.07 -12.39
CA ASN A 71 -0.69 -15.77 -11.22
C ASN A 71 -1.68 -14.91 -10.42
N GLN A 72 -2.72 -14.41 -11.08
CA GLN A 72 -3.66 -13.47 -10.47
C GLN A 72 -4.31 -14.03 -9.20
N PHE A 73 -4.70 -15.29 -9.18
CA PHE A 73 -5.44 -15.89 -8.07
C PHE A 73 -4.71 -17.06 -7.38
N GLY A 74 -3.41 -17.20 -7.60
CA GLY A 74 -2.61 -18.21 -6.90
C GLY A 74 -2.39 -17.89 -5.43
N THR A 75 -1.91 -18.90 -4.72
CA THR A 75 -1.61 -18.81 -3.28
C THR A 75 -0.16 -18.39 -3.03
N GLU A 76 0.66 -18.34 -4.06
CA GLU A 76 2.06 -18.02 -3.92
C GLU A 76 2.30 -16.52 -3.72
N ARG A 77 3.23 -16.23 -2.81
CA ARG A 77 3.58 -14.89 -2.32
C ARG A 77 5.11 -14.79 -2.26
N ASP A 78 5.68 -13.65 -2.62
CA ASP A 78 7.11 -13.42 -2.55
C ASP A 78 7.43 -12.02 -2.00
N ALA A 79 8.43 -11.94 -1.12
CA ALA A 79 9.08 -10.68 -0.77
C ALA A 79 10.55 -10.73 -1.21
N VAL A 80 10.95 -9.75 -2.00
CA VAL A 80 12.30 -9.56 -2.51
C VAL A 80 12.91 -8.35 -1.83
N LEU A 81 13.95 -8.59 -1.05
CA LEU A 81 14.56 -7.61 -0.18
C LEU A 81 16.02 -7.38 -0.59
N PHE A 82 16.41 -6.13 -0.78
CA PHE A 82 17.76 -5.73 -1.15
C PHE A 82 18.46 -5.11 0.05
N MET A 83 19.56 -5.70 0.50
CA MET A 83 20.42 -5.08 1.52
C MET A 83 20.98 -3.73 1.01
N PRO A 84 21.38 -2.82 1.91
CA PRO A 84 22.08 -1.59 1.52
C PRO A 84 23.26 -1.86 0.58
N GLY A 85 23.29 -1.17 -0.56
CA GLY A 85 24.28 -1.40 -1.61
C GLY A 85 23.81 -1.01 -3.00
N THR A 86 24.57 -1.42 -4.01
CA THR A 86 24.29 -1.15 -5.42
C THR A 86 24.15 -2.45 -6.20
N TYR A 87 23.08 -2.57 -6.97
CA TYR A 87 22.74 -3.74 -7.78
C TYR A 87 22.68 -3.34 -9.25
N GLY A 88 23.31 -4.14 -10.11
CA GLY A 88 23.48 -3.79 -11.52
C GLY A 88 24.46 -2.64 -11.75
N SER A 89 24.76 -2.38 -13.02
CA SER A 89 25.61 -1.26 -13.46
C SER A 89 25.18 -0.78 -14.85
N ALA A 90 25.73 0.35 -15.32
CA ALA A 90 25.49 0.81 -16.69
C ALA A 90 25.89 -0.22 -17.76
N ALA A 91 26.90 -1.06 -17.50
CA ALA A 91 27.37 -2.09 -18.43
C ALA A 91 26.62 -3.44 -18.29
N ASP A 92 26.07 -3.70 -17.11
CA ASP A 92 25.31 -4.92 -16.79
C ASP A 92 24.11 -4.55 -15.90
N PRO A 93 23.02 -4.03 -16.50
CA PRO A 93 21.88 -3.47 -15.77
C PRO A 93 20.92 -4.55 -15.25
N LEU A 94 20.36 -4.31 -14.06
CA LEU A 94 19.35 -5.17 -13.45
C LEU A 94 17.94 -4.72 -13.87
N ASN A 95 17.45 -5.26 -14.98
CA ASN A 95 16.09 -5.01 -15.47
C ASN A 95 15.22 -6.23 -15.21
N VAL A 96 14.24 -6.11 -14.32
CA VAL A 96 13.40 -7.24 -13.87
C VAL A 96 11.93 -6.91 -14.00
N GLN A 97 11.09 -7.94 -14.08
CA GLN A 97 9.64 -7.80 -14.11
C GLN A 97 9.03 -8.25 -12.78
N VAL A 98 8.01 -7.55 -12.31
CA VAL A 98 7.25 -7.85 -11.10
C VAL A 98 5.87 -8.37 -11.50
N GLY A 99 5.48 -9.50 -10.90
CA GLY A 99 4.18 -10.12 -11.11
C GLY A 99 3.22 -9.89 -9.93
N TYR A 100 2.13 -10.65 -9.90
CA TYR A 100 1.21 -10.64 -8.77
C TYR A 100 1.90 -11.08 -7.47
N TYR A 101 1.36 -10.62 -6.36
CA TYR A 101 1.78 -10.90 -4.99
C TYR A 101 3.29 -10.88 -4.74
N THR A 102 3.96 -9.90 -5.34
CA THR A 102 5.40 -9.71 -5.20
C THR A 102 5.66 -8.33 -4.62
N GLU A 103 6.30 -8.29 -3.44
CA GLU A 103 6.87 -7.06 -2.88
C GLU A 103 8.35 -6.99 -3.24
N ILE A 104 8.79 -5.83 -3.72
CA ILE A 104 10.21 -5.50 -3.85
C ILE A 104 10.54 -4.34 -2.92
N ALA A 105 11.52 -4.51 -2.03
CA ALA A 105 11.90 -3.47 -1.09
C ALA A 105 13.41 -3.38 -0.85
N GLY A 106 13.91 -2.17 -0.62
CA GLY A 106 15.23 -1.96 -0.04
C GLY A 106 15.20 -2.03 1.50
N LEU A 107 16.27 -2.56 2.09
CA LEU A 107 16.49 -2.66 3.54
C LEU A 107 17.33 -1.50 4.09
N GLY A 108 17.35 -0.38 3.38
CA GLY A 108 18.01 0.87 3.80
C GLY A 108 17.23 1.63 4.87
N GLY A 109 17.90 2.50 5.62
CA GLY A 109 17.19 3.52 6.42
C GLY A 109 16.63 4.65 5.55
N SER A 110 17.22 4.82 4.37
CA SER A 110 16.82 5.74 3.30
C SER A 110 16.72 4.99 1.96
N PRO A 111 15.87 5.45 1.02
CA PRO A 111 15.85 4.92 -0.35
C PRO A 111 17.18 5.02 -1.07
N ASN A 112 18.05 5.96 -0.67
CA ASN A 112 19.37 6.17 -1.24
C ASN A 112 20.40 5.13 -0.80
N ASP A 113 20.10 4.34 0.23
CA ASP A 113 21.01 3.29 0.71
C ASP A 113 20.99 2.05 -0.20
N VAL A 114 19.96 1.89 -1.03
CA VAL A 114 19.77 0.77 -1.97
C VAL A 114 19.58 1.32 -3.37
N SER A 115 20.54 1.10 -4.26
CA SER A 115 20.48 1.56 -5.66
C SER A 115 20.39 0.40 -6.63
N VAL A 116 19.37 0.40 -7.49
CA VAL A 116 19.23 -0.51 -8.64
C VAL A 116 19.58 0.26 -9.92
N ASN A 117 20.66 -0.10 -10.59
CA ASN A 117 20.97 0.39 -11.93
C ASN A 117 20.28 -0.50 -12.96
N GLY A 118 19.10 -0.08 -13.42
CA GLY A 118 18.21 -0.88 -14.26
C GLY A 118 16.76 -0.45 -14.10
N THR A 119 15.83 -1.41 -14.00
CA THR A 119 14.38 -1.16 -13.92
C THR A 119 13.65 -2.24 -13.12
N ILE A 120 12.48 -1.90 -12.57
CA ILE A 120 11.60 -2.81 -11.82
C ILE A 120 10.18 -2.74 -12.39
N ASP A 121 9.92 -3.54 -13.41
CA ASP A 121 8.79 -3.27 -14.30
C ASP A 121 7.51 -4.05 -13.98
N SER A 122 6.38 -3.38 -14.16
CA SER A 122 5.08 -4.00 -14.43
C SER A 122 4.63 -3.64 -15.84
N TYR A 123 4.26 -4.65 -16.63
CA TYR A 123 3.80 -4.52 -18.01
C TYR A 123 2.37 -5.04 -18.16
N ASN A 124 1.69 -4.71 -19.27
CA ASN A 124 0.35 -5.21 -19.56
C ASN A 124 0.29 -6.75 -19.54
N GLN A 125 -0.83 -7.28 -19.05
CA GLN A 125 -1.26 -8.66 -19.31
C GLN A 125 -1.91 -8.72 -20.70
N CYS A 126 -1.67 -9.80 -21.45
CA CYS A 126 -2.23 -9.99 -22.76
C CYS A 126 -3.23 -11.15 -22.77
N PHE A 127 -4.46 -10.84 -23.18
CA PHE A 127 -5.58 -11.76 -23.34
C PHE A 127 -5.97 -11.88 -24.82
N ALA A 128 -7.06 -12.60 -25.11
CA ALA A 128 -7.50 -12.85 -26.49
C ALA A 128 -7.94 -11.57 -27.23
N ASP A 129 -8.37 -10.55 -26.49
CA ASP A 129 -8.97 -9.30 -26.96
C ASP A 129 -8.04 -8.08 -26.86
N GLY A 130 -6.84 -8.24 -26.31
CA GLY A 130 -5.82 -7.19 -26.25
C GLY A 130 -4.92 -7.30 -25.04
N CYS A 131 -4.07 -6.30 -24.86
CA CYS A 131 -3.19 -6.18 -23.71
C CYS A 131 -3.57 -4.98 -22.84
N THR A 132 -3.64 -5.19 -21.53
CA THR A 132 -4.10 -4.20 -20.55
C THR A 132 -3.39 -4.35 -19.20
N ALA A 133 -3.30 -3.27 -18.44
CA ALA A 133 -2.89 -3.24 -17.05
C ALA A 133 -4.08 -3.18 -16.08
N LEU A 134 -5.33 -3.24 -16.55
CA LEU A 134 -6.55 -3.18 -15.72
C LEU A 134 -6.60 -4.25 -14.62
N VAL A 135 -5.84 -5.35 -14.78
CA VAL A 135 -5.75 -6.41 -13.78
C VAL A 135 -4.39 -6.49 -13.08
N ASN A 136 -3.48 -5.55 -13.30
CA ASN A 136 -2.14 -5.58 -12.67
C ASN A 136 -2.19 -5.13 -11.20
N PHE A 137 -2.71 -6.01 -10.36
CA PHE A 137 -2.93 -5.80 -8.93
C PHE A 137 -1.80 -6.39 -8.06
N TRP A 138 -1.93 -6.16 -6.75
CA TRP A 138 -1.25 -6.85 -5.64
C TRP A 138 0.26 -6.96 -5.83
N ARG A 139 0.95 -5.84 -6.00
CA ARG A 139 2.42 -5.80 -6.07
C ARG A 139 2.96 -4.51 -5.48
N SER A 140 4.22 -4.45 -5.11
CA SER A 140 4.76 -3.20 -4.58
C SER A 140 6.24 -3.04 -4.84
N VAL A 141 6.67 -1.78 -4.87
CA VAL A 141 8.08 -1.40 -4.88
C VAL A 141 8.31 -0.32 -3.82
N SER A 142 9.33 -0.50 -2.97
CA SER A 142 9.58 0.46 -1.91
C SER A 142 11.02 0.63 -1.45
N ASN A 143 11.30 1.79 -0.84
CA ASN A 143 12.52 2.10 -0.09
C ASN A 143 13.83 1.84 -0.85
N LEU A 144 13.90 2.23 -2.11
CA LEU A 144 15.08 2.07 -2.96
C LEU A 144 15.16 3.16 -4.04
N THR A 145 16.32 3.28 -4.66
CA THR A 145 16.58 4.14 -5.81
C THR A 145 16.64 3.30 -7.08
N ILE A 146 15.92 3.70 -8.13
CA ILE A 146 16.00 3.13 -9.48
C ILE A 146 16.75 4.12 -10.37
N ASN A 147 17.99 3.80 -10.71
CA ASN A 147 18.76 4.49 -11.72
C ASN A 147 18.47 3.86 -13.08
N VAL A 148 17.53 4.46 -13.81
CA VAL A 148 16.94 3.88 -15.03
C VAL A 148 18.02 3.66 -16.10
N ALA A 149 18.25 2.39 -16.48
CA ALA A 149 19.32 2.03 -17.40
C ALA A 149 18.98 0.79 -18.26
N GLY A 150 19.75 0.58 -19.33
CA GLY A 150 19.83 -0.73 -19.97
C GLY A 150 18.68 -1.15 -20.88
N LYS A 151 17.73 -0.26 -21.18
CA LYS A 151 16.62 -0.54 -22.09
C LYS A 151 16.61 0.32 -23.36
N SER A 152 15.98 -0.21 -24.40
CA SER A 152 15.84 0.42 -25.71
C SER A 152 14.53 -0.02 -26.37
N GLY A 153 14.22 0.53 -27.55
CA GLY A 153 12.95 0.27 -28.23
C GLY A 153 11.79 0.98 -27.55
N CYS A 154 10.57 0.43 -27.64
CA CYS A 154 9.40 1.08 -27.05
C CYS A 154 9.40 0.99 -25.51
N ARG A 155 9.97 -0.09 -24.93
CA ARG A 155 10.11 -0.25 -23.47
C ARG A 155 11.37 0.44 -22.97
N PHE A 156 11.60 1.70 -23.37
CA PHE A 156 12.72 2.48 -22.86
C PHE A 156 12.30 3.11 -21.52
N GLY A 157 13.03 2.79 -20.46
CA GLY A 157 12.81 3.33 -19.12
C GLY A 157 12.02 2.43 -18.17
N GLU A 158 11.60 3.02 -17.04
CA GLU A 158 10.86 2.36 -15.97
C GLU A 158 9.36 2.27 -16.31
N PHE A 159 8.80 1.06 -16.32
CA PHE A 159 7.39 0.83 -16.61
C PHE A 159 6.68 0.36 -15.34
N TRP A 160 5.80 1.19 -14.79
CA TRP A 160 4.94 0.82 -13.67
C TRP A 160 3.47 0.78 -14.11
N ALA A 161 3.19 -0.02 -15.16
CA ALA A 161 1.83 -0.20 -15.67
C ALA A 161 1.01 -1.08 -14.72
N THR A 162 0.25 -0.44 -13.83
CA THR A 162 -0.45 -1.06 -12.71
C THR A 162 -1.87 -0.52 -12.57
N SER A 163 -2.70 -1.25 -11.83
CA SER A 163 -4.02 -0.77 -11.38
C SER A 163 -4.04 -0.69 -9.85
N GLN A 164 -5.17 -0.98 -9.18
CA GLN A 164 -5.30 -0.88 -7.72
C GLN A 164 -4.38 -1.84 -6.95
N ALA A 165 -4.14 -1.53 -5.67
CA ALA A 165 -3.26 -2.29 -4.76
C ALA A 165 -1.85 -2.57 -5.32
N ALA A 166 -1.28 -1.56 -5.97
CA ALA A 166 0.05 -1.61 -6.56
C ALA A 166 0.98 -0.46 -6.11
N PRO A 167 1.16 -0.24 -4.79
CA PRO A 167 1.80 0.96 -4.28
C PRO A 167 3.28 1.07 -4.65
N MET A 168 3.69 2.29 -5.00
CA MET A 168 5.08 2.72 -5.04
C MET A 168 5.34 3.69 -3.88
N ARG A 169 6.17 3.28 -2.92
CA ARG A 169 6.40 4.06 -1.70
C ARG A 169 7.87 4.29 -1.46
N ARG A 170 8.27 5.52 -1.15
CA ARG A 170 9.65 5.78 -0.73
C ARG A 170 10.66 5.37 -1.80
N VAL A 171 10.34 5.65 -3.06
CA VAL A 171 11.20 5.29 -4.20
C VAL A 171 11.79 6.55 -4.81
N HIS A 172 13.08 6.51 -5.15
CA HIS A 172 13.69 7.51 -6.00
C HIS A 172 13.84 6.95 -7.42
N VAL A 173 12.99 7.36 -8.35
CA VAL A 173 13.16 7.02 -9.77
C VAL A 173 13.97 8.11 -10.46
N ASN A 174 15.19 7.75 -10.86
CA ASN A 174 16.11 8.63 -11.58
C ASN A 174 16.15 8.24 -13.06
N GLY A 175 15.30 8.87 -13.85
CA GLY A 175 15.17 8.70 -15.30
C GLY A 175 13.72 8.66 -15.77
N PHE A 176 13.51 8.25 -17.03
CA PHE A 176 12.18 8.16 -17.63
C PHE A 176 11.33 7.08 -16.96
N ALA A 177 10.10 7.44 -16.59
CA ALA A 177 9.10 6.56 -15.99
C ALA A 177 7.73 6.74 -16.65
N THR A 178 7.01 5.63 -16.81
CA THR A 178 5.64 5.59 -17.35
C THR A 178 4.73 4.74 -16.47
N LEU A 179 3.50 5.21 -16.27
CA LEU A 179 2.45 4.53 -15.53
C LEU A 179 1.51 3.73 -16.45
N MET A 180 1.76 3.75 -17.76
CA MET A 180 1.11 2.89 -18.76
C MET A 180 2.16 2.04 -19.50
N ASP A 181 1.76 0.86 -19.97
CA ASP A 181 2.54 0.12 -20.97
C ASP A 181 1.99 0.43 -22.37
N PHE A 182 2.51 1.50 -22.97
CA PHE A 182 2.13 1.94 -24.33
C PHE A 182 2.70 1.05 -25.45
N CYS A 183 3.49 0.01 -25.13
CA CYS A 183 4.03 -0.89 -26.15
C CYS A 183 3.03 -1.91 -26.67
N SER A 184 1.88 -2.08 -26.01
CA SER A 184 0.85 -3.04 -26.38
C SER A 184 -0.54 -2.42 -26.20
N GLY A 185 -1.43 -2.60 -27.18
CA GLY A 185 -2.77 -1.99 -27.17
C GLY A 185 -3.85 -2.93 -26.64
N PRO A 186 -4.98 -2.40 -26.11
CA PRO A 186 -5.34 -0.98 -26.04
C PRO A 186 -4.69 -0.19 -24.88
N ALA A 187 -3.85 -0.83 -24.06
CA ALA A 187 -3.09 -0.19 -22.98
C ALA A 187 -3.95 0.43 -21.85
N PHE A 188 -5.18 -0.03 -21.62
CA PHE A 188 -5.98 0.47 -20.50
C PHE A 188 -5.30 0.19 -19.15
N ALA A 189 -5.39 1.13 -18.20
CA ALA A 189 -4.83 1.04 -16.86
C ALA A 189 -5.72 1.85 -15.87
N SER A 190 -5.90 1.33 -14.65
CA SER A 190 -6.80 1.89 -13.61
C SER A 190 -6.08 1.99 -12.26
N GLY A 191 -4.91 2.62 -12.27
CA GLY A 191 -4.11 2.91 -11.09
C GLY A 191 -4.71 4.05 -10.27
N GLY A 192 -4.03 4.51 -9.24
CA GLY A 192 -2.83 3.94 -8.64
C GLY A 192 -2.31 4.87 -7.57
N PHE A 193 -1.24 4.47 -6.89
CA PHE A 193 -0.80 5.11 -5.67
C PHE A 193 0.73 5.27 -5.63
N ILE A 194 1.18 6.52 -5.53
CA ILE A 194 2.58 6.89 -5.26
C ILE A 194 2.63 7.73 -3.99
N ALA A 195 3.50 7.36 -3.05
CA ALA A 195 3.74 8.14 -1.84
C ALA A 195 5.22 8.26 -1.48
N ASP A 196 5.57 9.35 -0.81
CA ASP A 196 6.90 9.59 -0.24
C ASP A 196 8.04 9.40 -1.25
N SER A 197 7.80 9.67 -2.53
CA SER A 197 8.70 9.29 -3.63
C SER A 197 9.25 10.50 -4.36
N GLN A 198 10.41 10.31 -5.00
CA GLN A 198 11.07 11.35 -5.77
C GLN A 198 11.28 10.86 -7.21
N PHE A 199 11.01 11.73 -8.18
CA PHE A 199 11.22 11.45 -9.60
C PHE A 199 12.08 12.55 -10.20
N THR A 200 13.27 12.17 -10.70
CA THR A 200 14.24 13.10 -11.28
C THR A 200 14.70 12.64 -12.66
N GLY A 201 15.13 13.57 -13.50
CA GLY A 201 15.73 13.30 -14.80
C GLY A 201 14.73 13.09 -15.93
N SER A 202 13.41 13.18 -15.68
CA SER A 202 12.35 13.11 -16.69
C SER A 202 10.98 13.50 -16.12
N THR A 203 10.09 13.97 -16.99
CA THR A 203 8.64 14.02 -16.74
C THR A 203 8.07 12.60 -16.68
N ILE A 204 7.15 12.35 -15.73
CA ILE A 204 6.42 11.09 -15.60
C ILE A 204 5.31 11.03 -16.65
N VAL A 205 5.20 9.89 -17.35
CA VAL A 205 4.11 9.65 -18.30
C VAL A 205 2.94 8.99 -17.58
N ASN A 206 1.85 9.74 -17.39
CA ASN A 206 0.56 9.17 -16.93
C ASN A 206 -0.01 8.23 -17.99
N GLY A 207 -0.08 8.73 -19.23
CA GLY A 207 -0.57 7.94 -20.34
C GLY A 207 -2.08 7.69 -20.27
N SER A 208 -2.48 6.43 -20.41
CA SER A 208 -3.87 5.96 -20.38
C SER A 208 -4.43 5.71 -18.99
N GLN A 209 -3.67 5.96 -17.92
CA GLN A 209 -4.13 5.80 -16.55
C GLN A 209 -5.39 6.63 -16.30
N GLN A 210 -6.49 5.93 -15.99
CA GLN A 210 -7.82 6.51 -15.78
C GLN A 210 -7.84 7.53 -14.64
N GLN A 211 -7.28 7.15 -13.51
CA GLN A 211 -7.08 7.99 -12.33
C GLN A 211 -5.71 7.68 -11.72
N TYR A 212 -5.25 8.53 -10.80
CA TYR A 212 -4.02 8.28 -10.03
C TYR A 212 -3.93 9.21 -8.84
N LEU A 213 -3.40 8.73 -7.71
CA LEU A 213 -3.01 9.55 -6.57
C LEU A 213 -1.49 9.60 -6.44
N VAL A 214 -0.96 10.81 -6.32
CA VAL A 214 0.41 11.05 -5.84
C VAL A 214 0.35 11.91 -4.58
N ARG A 215 0.97 11.46 -3.49
CA ARG A 215 1.06 12.24 -2.26
C ARG A 215 2.48 12.37 -1.73
N ASN A 216 2.76 13.44 -0.99
CA ASN A 216 4.02 13.63 -0.26
C ASN A 216 5.28 13.35 -1.09
N SER A 217 5.28 13.75 -2.35
CA SER A 217 6.30 13.36 -3.32
C SER A 217 6.94 14.59 -3.97
N ASP A 218 8.00 14.37 -4.74
CA ASP A 218 8.73 15.39 -5.47
C ASP A 218 8.92 14.97 -6.93
N LEU A 219 8.35 15.72 -7.87
CA LEU A 219 8.28 15.37 -9.28
C LEU A 219 8.93 16.44 -10.16
N ASP A 220 9.72 16.02 -11.14
CA ASP A 220 10.17 16.91 -12.23
C ASP A 220 9.02 17.34 -13.16
N GLY A 221 7.94 16.55 -13.23
CA GLY A 221 6.72 16.91 -13.95
C GLY A 221 5.81 15.72 -14.26
N TRP A 222 4.63 16.03 -14.81
CA TRP A 222 3.57 15.07 -15.14
C TRP A 222 2.98 15.36 -16.53
N THR A 223 2.77 14.34 -17.37
CA THR A 223 2.38 14.56 -18.79
C THR A 223 0.93 14.98 -19.00
N ASN A 224 -0.03 14.20 -18.48
CA ASN A 224 -1.45 14.32 -18.83
C ASN A 224 -2.35 13.74 -17.73
N GLY A 225 -3.66 13.98 -17.80
CA GLY A 225 -4.69 13.30 -17.00
C GLY A 225 -5.78 12.70 -17.89
N VAL A 226 -6.50 11.70 -17.38
CA VAL A 226 -7.60 11.05 -18.12
C VAL A 226 -8.94 11.42 -17.47
N TRP A 227 -9.23 10.91 -16.27
CA TRP A 227 -10.48 11.22 -15.56
C TRP A 227 -10.24 11.92 -14.21
N ASN A 228 -9.30 11.44 -13.38
CA ASN A 228 -9.12 11.97 -12.02
C ASN A 228 -7.67 11.82 -11.52
N GLN A 229 -6.80 12.79 -11.80
CA GLN A 229 -5.42 12.74 -11.25
C GLN A 229 -5.32 13.70 -10.06
N VAL A 230 -4.99 13.13 -8.90
CA VAL A 230 -5.01 13.81 -7.61
C VAL A 230 -3.58 13.93 -7.07
N PHE A 231 -3.22 15.12 -6.62
CA PHE A 231 -1.92 15.43 -6.03
C PHE A 231 -2.10 16.06 -4.65
N ALA A 232 -1.49 15.49 -3.62
CA ALA A 232 -1.61 16.01 -2.25
C ALA A 232 -0.23 16.17 -1.58
N GLY A 233 0.18 17.42 -1.31
CA GLY A 233 1.49 17.66 -0.73
C GLY A 233 2.64 17.29 -1.67
N VAL A 234 2.47 17.50 -2.97
CA VAL A 234 3.46 17.11 -3.99
C VAL A 234 4.23 18.34 -4.47
N LYS A 235 5.55 18.32 -4.29
CA LYS A 235 6.47 19.30 -4.89
C LYS A 235 6.54 19.01 -6.40
N GLY A 236 6.39 20.05 -7.22
CA GLY A 236 6.39 19.90 -8.68
C GLY A 236 5.09 19.36 -9.29
N ALA A 237 4.00 19.25 -8.51
CA ALA A 237 2.69 18.92 -9.05
C ALA A 237 2.24 19.96 -10.11
N PRO A 238 1.45 19.54 -11.12
CA PRO A 238 0.79 20.49 -12.02
C PRO A 238 -0.18 21.39 -11.23
N PRO A 239 -0.56 22.56 -11.77
CA PRO A 239 -1.59 23.40 -11.14
C PRO A 239 -2.97 22.74 -11.22
N GLN A 240 -3.87 23.09 -10.29
CA GLN A 240 -5.29 22.72 -10.33
C GLN A 240 -5.91 23.08 -11.69
N THR A 241 -6.57 22.12 -12.34
CA THR A 241 -7.19 22.31 -13.67
C THR A 241 -8.58 21.74 -13.82
N PHE A 242 -9.06 20.90 -12.89
CA PHE A 242 -10.40 20.33 -12.97
C PHE A 242 -11.48 21.41 -13.22
N PRO A 243 -12.45 21.20 -14.14
CA PRO A 243 -12.74 19.99 -14.91
C PRO A 243 -12.07 19.97 -16.31
N ARG A 244 -11.03 20.79 -16.56
CA ARG A 244 -10.42 20.87 -17.90
C ARG A 244 -9.66 19.60 -18.22
N ASN A 245 -9.96 19.00 -19.38
CA ASN A 245 -9.35 17.74 -19.81
C ASN A 245 -7.98 17.87 -20.49
N ASP A 246 -7.51 19.10 -20.78
CA ASP A 246 -6.19 19.35 -21.39
C ASP A 246 -5.41 20.36 -20.54
N PRO A 247 -4.24 20.00 -19.97
CA PRO A 247 -3.54 18.71 -20.10
C PRO A 247 -4.16 17.56 -19.28
N GLY A 248 -5.15 17.82 -18.44
CA GLY A 248 -5.88 16.79 -17.70
C GLY A 248 -6.70 17.36 -16.56
N PRO A 249 -7.75 16.66 -16.11
CA PRO A 249 -8.47 17.02 -14.90
C PRO A 249 -7.57 16.74 -13.69
N TYR A 250 -7.01 17.81 -13.10
CA TYR A 250 -6.13 17.72 -11.94
C TYR A 250 -6.78 18.33 -10.71
N THR A 251 -6.82 17.55 -9.64
CA THR A 251 -7.13 17.96 -8.26
C THR A 251 -5.83 18.09 -7.49
N VAL A 252 -5.54 19.27 -6.95
CA VAL A 252 -4.22 19.60 -6.40
C VAL A 252 -4.35 20.28 -5.04
N LEU A 253 -3.88 19.61 -4.01
CA LEU A 253 -3.77 20.12 -2.66
C LEU A 253 -2.30 20.43 -2.35
N ALA A 254 -2.04 21.65 -1.88
CA ALA A 254 -0.68 22.08 -1.57
C ALA A 254 -0.03 21.26 -0.44
N GLN A 255 -0.84 20.71 0.46
CA GLN A 255 -0.42 19.90 1.60
C GLN A 255 -1.34 18.69 1.73
N ASN A 256 -0.81 17.58 2.21
CA ASN A 256 -1.59 16.44 2.66
C ASN A 256 -1.96 16.65 4.14
N PRO A 257 -3.26 16.75 4.51
CA PRO A 257 -3.68 17.13 5.86
C PRO A 257 -3.26 16.13 6.94
N ALA A 258 -3.20 14.83 6.62
CA ALA A 258 -2.75 13.80 7.55
C ALA A 258 -2.12 12.64 6.76
N SER A 259 -0.94 12.22 7.19
CA SER A 259 -0.29 11.02 6.68
C SER A 259 0.54 10.35 7.77
N ARG A 260 0.80 9.08 7.58
CA ARG A 260 1.83 8.32 8.28
C ARG A 260 2.49 7.47 7.22
N GLU A 261 3.81 7.48 7.12
CA GLU A 261 4.49 6.62 6.14
C GLU A 261 4.52 5.17 6.62
N ARG A 262 4.36 4.21 5.68
CA ARG A 262 4.26 2.78 5.99
C ARG A 262 5.47 2.30 6.80
N PRO A 263 5.30 1.54 7.91
CA PRO A 263 6.40 0.88 8.57
C PRO A 263 7.14 -0.07 7.62
N PHE A 264 8.46 -0.10 7.71
CA PHE A 264 9.28 -0.91 6.80
C PHE A 264 10.41 -1.63 7.51
N LEU A 265 10.73 -2.83 7.02
CA LEU A 265 11.90 -3.59 7.46
C LEU A 265 13.17 -2.91 6.93
N TYR A 266 14.18 -2.76 7.78
CA TYR A 266 15.49 -2.27 7.38
C TYR A 266 16.62 -2.90 8.21
N VAL A 267 17.85 -2.75 7.72
CA VAL A 267 19.07 -3.20 8.39
C VAL A 267 19.88 -1.97 8.79
N ASP A 268 20.24 -1.87 10.06
CA ASP A 268 21.03 -0.75 10.58
C ASP A 268 22.53 -0.88 10.29
N ALA A 269 23.30 0.15 10.62
CA ALA A 269 24.75 0.18 10.40
C ALA A 269 25.54 -0.87 11.22
N ASN A 270 24.91 -1.53 12.19
CA ASN A 270 25.47 -2.66 12.95
C ASN A 270 24.98 -4.02 12.44
N GLU A 271 24.33 -4.05 11.28
CA GLU A 271 23.76 -5.24 10.64
C GLU A 271 22.57 -5.85 11.41
N HIS A 272 21.90 -5.07 12.28
CA HIS A 272 20.69 -5.56 12.95
C HIS A 272 19.45 -5.27 12.11
N PHE A 273 18.60 -6.29 11.97
CA PHE A 273 17.25 -6.13 11.42
C PHE A 273 16.36 -5.38 12.41
N ASN A 274 15.62 -4.41 11.90
CA ASN A 274 14.71 -3.56 12.63
C ASN A 274 13.47 -3.26 11.74
N VAL A 275 12.36 -2.88 12.37
CA VAL A 275 11.25 -2.22 11.67
C VAL A 275 11.30 -0.74 12.02
N PHE A 276 11.40 0.11 11.02
CA PHE A 276 11.24 1.55 11.21
C PHE A 276 9.76 1.90 11.16
N VAL A 277 9.30 2.68 12.13
CA VAL A 277 7.90 3.12 12.29
C VAL A 277 7.91 4.64 12.18
N PRO A 278 7.57 5.21 11.01
CA PRO A 278 7.49 6.65 10.82
C PRO A 278 6.45 7.30 11.74
N ASP A 279 6.73 8.52 12.21
CA ASP A 279 5.76 9.31 12.96
C ASP A 279 4.60 9.74 12.05
N ALA A 280 3.39 9.89 12.62
CA ALA A 280 2.31 10.58 11.93
C ALA A 280 2.67 12.06 11.72
N ALA A 281 2.24 12.62 10.61
CA ALA A 281 2.52 13.99 10.23
C ALA A 281 1.31 14.65 9.57
N PHE A 282 1.17 15.95 9.79
CA PHE A 282 0.01 16.73 9.35
C PHE A 282 0.46 17.89 8.48
N ASP A 283 -0.41 18.27 7.54
CA ASP A 283 -0.18 19.37 6.59
C ASP A 283 1.19 19.29 5.89
N THR A 284 1.54 18.10 5.41
CA THR A 284 2.87 17.77 4.89
C THR A 284 2.98 17.96 3.38
N ALA A 285 4.21 18.23 2.91
CA ALA A 285 4.52 18.30 1.48
C ALA A 285 5.95 17.85 1.18
N GLY A 286 6.13 17.15 0.05
CA GLY A 286 7.39 16.52 -0.34
C GLY A 286 7.70 15.27 0.48
N THR A 287 8.86 14.67 0.17
CA THR A 287 9.31 13.43 0.81
C THR A 287 9.80 13.65 2.24
N THR A 288 9.71 12.60 3.04
CA THR A 288 10.13 12.56 4.43
C THR A 288 11.62 12.25 4.61
N TRP A 289 12.33 11.93 3.53
CA TRP A 289 13.70 11.40 3.57
C TRP A 289 14.75 12.20 2.79
N ALA A 290 14.33 13.15 1.92
CA ALA A 290 15.28 13.93 1.13
C ALA A 290 16.07 14.94 1.98
N ASP A 291 15.43 15.55 2.96
CA ASP A 291 16.02 16.61 3.81
C ASP A 291 16.59 16.07 5.14
N GLY A 292 16.74 14.75 5.27
CA GLY A 292 17.27 14.10 6.46
C GLY A 292 16.60 12.76 6.75
N ARG A 293 16.89 12.21 7.93
CA ARG A 293 16.22 10.99 8.37
C ARG A 293 14.75 11.29 8.66
N THR A 294 13.85 10.47 8.13
CA THR A 294 12.43 10.47 8.48
C THR A 294 12.25 10.38 9.99
N ALA A 295 11.34 11.20 10.52
CA ALA A 295 10.96 11.14 11.93
C ALA A 295 10.24 9.82 12.22
N GLY A 296 10.49 9.24 13.38
CA GLY A 296 10.00 7.91 13.73
C GLY A 296 10.95 7.16 14.65
N GLN A 297 10.59 5.92 14.92
CA GLN A 297 11.31 5.03 15.84
C GLN A 297 11.71 3.72 15.18
N SER A 298 12.83 3.16 15.63
CA SER A 298 13.29 1.83 15.21
C SER A 298 12.94 0.80 16.28
N LEU A 299 12.14 -0.19 15.91
CA LEU A 299 11.82 -1.33 16.76
C LEU A 299 12.73 -2.52 16.39
N PRO A 300 13.45 -3.11 17.35
CA PRO A 300 14.33 -4.25 17.08
C PRO A 300 13.50 -5.44 16.62
N ILE A 301 14.01 -6.24 15.68
CA ILE A 301 13.27 -7.39 15.14
C ILE A 301 12.84 -8.40 16.23
N GLN A 302 13.58 -8.48 17.35
CA GLN A 302 13.23 -9.34 18.48
C GLN A 302 11.94 -8.92 19.22
N SER A 303 11.45 -7.70 18.98
CA SER A 303 10.15 -7.25 19.47
C SER A 303 8.96 -7.80 18.66
N PHE A 304 9.23 -8.47 17.53
CA PHE A 304 8.21 -9.02 16.64
C PHE A 304 8.10 -10.53 16.78
N PHE A 305 6.87 -11.02 16.64
CA PHE A 305 6.60 -12.39 16.27
C PHE A 305 6.51 -12.47 14.74
N ILE A 306 7.46 -13.18 14.13
CA ILE A 306 7.51 -13.40 12.69
C ILE A 306 6.64 -14.63 12.40
N ALA A 307 5.37 -14.36 12.10
CA ALA A 307 4.37 -15.38 11.79
C ALA A 307 4.62 -15.99 10.41
N LYS A 308 4.40 -17.30 10.33
CA LYS A 308 4.39 -18.09 9.09
C LYS A 308 3.01 -18.70 8.90
N PRO A 309 2.62 -19.08 7.67
CA PRO A 309 1.31 -19.69 7.42
C PRO A 309 0.99 -20.92 8.29
N SER A 310 2.02 -21.63 8.76
CA SER A 310 1.88 -22.78 9.64
C SER A 310 1.61 -22.45 11.12
N ASP A 311 1.79 -21.20 11.54
CA ASP A 311 1.56 -20.78 12.92
C ASP A 311 0.06 -20.67 13.19
N SER A 312 -0.40 -21.30 14.27
CA SER A 312 -1.80 -21.17 14.69
C SER A 312 -2.15 -19.73 15.09
N VAL A 313 -3.40 -19.31 14.87
CA VAL A 313 -3.89 -18.00 15.36
C VAL A 313 -3.74 -17.86 16.88
N GLN A 314 -3.85 -18.97 17.63
CA GLN A 314 -3.59 -18.96 19.06
C GLN A 314 -2.15 -18.53 19.39
N ALA A 315 -1.15 -18.97 18.62
CA ALA A 315 0.25 -18.56 18.81
C ALA A 315 0.44 -17.07 18.53
N ILE A 316 -0.19 -16.56 17.46
CA ILE A 316 -0.19 -15.13 17.09
C ILE A 316 -0.80 -14.29 18.22
N ASN A 317 -2.00 -14.64 18.68
CA ASN A 317 -2.66 -13.94 19.79
C ASN A 317 -1.86 -14.03 21.10
N ASN A 318 -1.23 -15.17 21.37
CA ASN A 318 -0.35 -15.31 22.53
C ASN A 318 0.87 -14.38 22.42
N ALA A 319 1.44 -14.17 21.23
CA ALA A 319 2.54 -13.23 21.03
C ALA A 319 2.12 -11.78 21.28
N LEU A 320 0.98 -11.36 20.72
CA LEU A 320 0.39 -10.04 20.99
C LEU A 320 0.17 -9.82 22.50
N SER A 321 -0.37 -10.82 23.20
CA SER A 321 -0.62 -10.76 24.65
C SER A 321 0.66 -10.63 25.49
N ARG A 322 1.80 -11.11 24.97
CA ARG A 322 3.12 -10.99 25.61
C ARG A 322 3.84 -9.68 25.27
N GLY A 323 3.20 -8.78 24.53
CA GLY A 323 3.79 -7.48 24.18
C GLY A 323 4.57 -7.46 22.87
N GLN A 324 4.49 -8.52 22.05
CA GLN A 324 5.15 -8.52 20.74
C GLN A 324 4.31 -7.78 19.69
N ASN A 325 4.99 -7.24 18.68
CA ASN A 325 4.43 -6.81 17.40
C ASN A 325 4.33 -8.01 16.45
N LEU A 326 3.76 -7.84 15.26
CA LEU A 326 3.62 -8.92 14.27
C LEU A 326 4.30 -8.59 12.95
N ILE A 327 4.99 -9.58 12.38
CA ILE A 327 5.34 -9.62 10.95
C ILE A 327 4.69 -10.86 10.36
N PHE A 328 3.84 -10.69 9.36
CA PHE A 328 3.35 -11.79 8.54
C PHE A 328 4.28 -12.00 7.35
N THR A 329 4.96 -13.14 7.32
CA THR A 329 5.79 -13.52 6.17
C THR A 329 4.93 -13.84 4.95
N PRO A 330 5.48 -13.82 3.72
CA PRO A 330 4.68 -14.00 2.51
C PRO A 330 3.99 -15.37 2.48
N GLY A 331 2.67 -15.36 2.48
CA GLY A 331 1.83 -16.55 2.39
C GLY A 331 0.35 -16.24 2.61
N VAL A 332 -0.49 -17.28 2.52
CA VAL A 332 -1.92 -17.25 2.83
C VAL A 332 -2.14 -17.92 4.18
N TYR A 333 -2.84 -17.24 5.09
CA TYR A 333 -3.07 -17.65 6.47
C TYR A 333 -4.56 -17.93 6.65
N ASP A 334 -4.89 -19.16 7.05
CA ASP A 334 -6.25 -19.52 7.42
C ASP A 334 -6.54 -19.04 8.85
N ILE A 335 -7.43 -18.06 8.97
CA ILE A 335 -7.78 -17.43 10.24
C ILE A 335 -9.08 -18.04 10.77
N ASP A 336 -8.95 -19.06 11.62
CA ASP A 336 -10.06 -19.79 12.24
C ASP A 336 -10.61 -19.15 13.52
N LYS A 337 -9.91 -18.12 14.01
CA LYS A 337 -10.27 -17.32 15.20
C LYS A 337 -9.77 -15.91 15.00
N THR A 338 -10.48 -14.93 15.54
CA THR A 338 -10.08 -13.53 15.45
C THR A 338 -8.70 -13.27 16.07
N ILE A 339 -7.81 -12.63 15.31
CA ILE A 339 -6.59 -12.00 15.84
C ILE A 339 -7.01 -10.72 16.56
N THR A 340 -6.62 -10.55 17.82
CA THR A 340 -7.07 -9.39 18.62
C THR A 340 -5.90 -8.52 19.07
N VAL A 341 -5.80 -7.33 18.49
CA VAL A 341 -4.82 -6.32 18.88
C VAL A 341 -5.36 -5.49 20.04
N LYS A 342 -4.69 -5.57 21.20
CA LYS A 342 -5.15 -4.98 22.48
C LYS A 342 -4.13 -4.06 23.15
N ARG A 343 -3.06 -3.68 22.44
CA ARG A 343 -1.99 -2.85 22.98
C ARG A 343 -1.76 -1.66 22.05
N ALA A 344 -1.72 -0.46 22.61
CA ALA A 344 -1.32 0.75 21.88
C ALA A 344 0.04 0.57 21.22
N ASP A 345 0.29 1.32 20.15
CA ASP A 345 1.56 1.32 19.42
C ASP A 345 1.96 -0.06 18.86
N THR A 346 1.00 -0.99 18.72
CA THR A 346 1.26 -2.29 18.10
C THR A 346 1.44 -2.12 16.60
N VAL A 347 2.54 -2.65 16.08
CA VAL A 347 2.79 -2.73 14.64
C VAL A 347 2.42 -4.12 14.13
N VAL A 348 1.65 -4.17 13.04
CA VAL A 348 1.32 -5.38 12.29
C VAL A 348 1.73 -5.18 10.84
N LEU A 349 2.83 -5.79 10.44
CA LEU A 349 3.42 -5.63 9.10
C LEU A 349 3.28 -6.91 8.28
N GLY A 350 2.66 -6.84 7.11
CA GLY A 350 2.69 -7.89 6.10
C GLY A 350 3.84 -7.69 5.12
N LEU A 351 4.47 -8.81 4.75
CA LEU A 351 5.48 -8.89 3.69
C LEU A 351 4.94 -9.68 2.50
N GLY A 352 5.25 -9.24 1.28
CA GLY A 352 4.96 -9.97 0.05
C GLY A 352 3.46 -10.20 -0.18
N MET A 353 2.62 -9.22 0.17
CA MET A 353 1.16 -9.33 0.07
C MET A 353 0.57 -10.49 0.89
N ALA A 354 1.07 -10.66 2.12
CA ALA A 354 0.56 -11.66 3.06
C ALA A 354 -0.98 -11.54 3.19
N THR A 355 -1.65 -12.68 3.08
CA THR A 355 -3.12 -12.75 2.96
C THR A 355 -3.72 -13.46 4.16
N LEU A 356 -4.69 -12.83 4.83
CA LEU A 356 -5.43 -13.38 5.95
C LEU A 356 -6.82 -13.80 5.45
N THR A 357 -7.03 -15.09 5.25
CA THR A 357 -8.29 -15.64 4.76
C THR A 357 -9.18 -16.03 5.94
N ALA A 358 -10.38 -15.44 6.02
CA ALA A 358 -11.34 -15.76 7.07
C ALA A 358 -11.77 -17.23 6.96
N GLN A 359 -11.84 -17.94 8.09
CA GLN A 359 -12.46 -19.26 8.18
C GLN A 359 -13.63 -19.19 9.16
N ASP A 360 -14.63 -20.07 8.99
CA ASP A 360 -15.76 -20.20 9.91
C ASP A 360 -16.53 -18.88 10.18
N GLY A 361 -16.51 -17.93 9.24
CA GLY A 361 -17.21 -16.64 9.33
C GLY A 361 -16.67 -15.70 10.41
N VAL A 362 -15.44 -15.90 10.87
CA VAL A 362 -14.82 -14.99 11.85
C VAL A 362 -14.46 -13.66 11.21
N VAL A 363 -14.38 -12.61 12.03
CA VAL A 363 -13.62 -11.41 11.66
C VAL A 363 -12.13 -11.73 11.81
N PRO A 364 -11.32 -11.76 10.74
CA PRO A 364 -9.91 -12.13 10.82
C PRO A 364 -9.10 -11.32 11.83
N MET A 365 -9.34 -10.02 11.92
CA MET A 365 -8.64 -9.16 12.87
C MET A 365 -9.54 -8.07 13.44
N THR A 366 -9.40 -7.84 14.74
CA THR A 366 -10.02 -6.74 15.47
C THR A 366 -8.94 -5.96 16.22
N VAL A 367 -9.07 -4.64 16.22
CA VAL A 367 -8.22 -3.72 16.97
C VAL A 367 -9.10 -2.99 17.97
N ALA A 368 -8.78 -3.08 19.26
CA ALA A 368 -9.47 -2.29 20.27
C ALA A 368 -9.19 -0.79 20.05
N ASP A 369 -10.06 0.09 20.55
CA ASP A 369 -9.86 1.55 20.45
C ASP A 369 -8.56 1.98 21.19
N LEU A 370 -7.48 2.19 20.43
CA LEU A 370 -6.10 2.28 20.93
C LEU A 370 -5.28 3.22 20.06
N LYS A 371 -4.58 4.19 20.68
CA LYS A 371 -3.63 5.05 19.96
C LYS A 371 -2.49 4.27 19.27
N GLY A 372 -2.01 4.84 18.18
CA GLY A 372 -0.74 4.49 17.52
C GLY A 372 -0.65 3.10 16.89
N VAL A 373 -1.73 2.31 16.86
CA VAL A 373 -1.73 1.00 16.18
C VAL A 373 -1.53 1.20 14.68
N ASP A 374 -0.61 0.42 14.10
CA ASP A 374 -0.12 0.61 12.74
C ASP A 374 -0.17 -0.73 11.99
N ILE A 375 -1.09 -0.86 11.04
CA ILE A 375 -1.29 -2.07 10.24
C ILE A 375 -0.95 -1.77 8.79
N ALA A 376 -0.01 -2.53 8.22
CA ALA A 376 0.41 -2.28 6.85
C ALA A 376 0.71 -3.53 6.02
N GLY A 377 0.41 -3.47 4.72
CA GLY A 377 0.82 -4.46 3.72
C GLY A 377 0.11 -5.81 3.82
N LEU A 378 -1.19 -5.81 4.14
CA LEU A 378 -2.00 -7.03 4.30
C LEU A 378 -3.17 -7.07 3.33
N ILE A 379 -3.48 -8.27 2.85
CA ILE A 379 -4.74 -8.58 2.18
C ILE A 379 -5.64 -9.33 3.15
N PHE A 380 -6.86 -8.86 3.36
CA PHE A 380 -7.92 -9.59 4.05
C PHE A 380 -8.84 -10.24 3.02
N ASP A 381 -8.98 -11.56 3.07
CA ASP A 381 -9.67 -12.36 2.06
C ASP A 381 -10.87 -13.07 2.68
N ALA A 382 -12.05 -12.94 2.08
CA ALA A 382 -13.26 -13.52 2.63
C ALA A 382 -13.32 -15.04 2.42
N GLY A 383 -13.65 -15.76 3.49
CA GLY A 383 -13.93 -17.19 3.45
C GLY A 383 -15.32 -17.52 2.91
N PRO A 384 -15.61 -18.83 2.70
CA PRO A 384 -16.89 -19.28 2.18
C PRO A 384 -18.07 -18.94 3.11
N GLU A 385 -17.86 -18.96 4.42
CA GLU A 385 -18.86 -18.55 5.41
C GLU A 385 -18.84 -17.04 5.61
N THR A 386 -20.02 -16.42 5.63
CA THR A 386 -20.15 -14.96 5.70
C THR A 386 -19.58 -14.40 6.99
N SER A 387 -18.57 -13.54 6.86
CA SER A 387 -18.02 -12.78 7.99
C SER A 387 -18.80 -11.47 8.20
N PRO A 388 -19.04 -10.99 9.43
CA PRO A 388 -19.70 -9.70 9.63
C PRO A 388 -18.80 -8.52 9.18
N ALA A 389 -17.49 -8.65 9.39
CA ALA A 389 -16.47 -7.74 8.87
C ALA A 389 -15.20 -8.54 8.52
N LEU A 390 -14.28 -7.97 7.73
CA LEU A 390 -12.94 -8.56 7.52
C LEU A 390 -11.87 -7.88 8.39
N LEU A 391 -12.05 -6.59 8.71
CA LEU A 391 -11.27 -5.86 9.69
C LEU A 391 -12.17 -4.88 10.46
N GLU A 392 -12.11 -4.92 11.79
CA GLU A 392 -12.67 -3.89 12.66
C GLU A 392 -11.53 -3.14 13.35
N PHE A 393 -11.46 -1.83 13.12
CA PHE A 393 -10.40 -0.96 13.64
C PHE A 393 -10.99 0.08 14.60
N GLY A 394 -10.91 -0.21 15.90
CA GLY A 394 -11.61 0.53 16.95
C GLY A 394 -12.97 -0.08 17.31
N ASP A 395 -13.54 0.39 18.42
CA ASP A 395 -14.86 -0.02 18.90
C ASP A 395 -15.98 0.78 18.20
N ASP A 396 -17.22 0.26 18.22
CA ASP A 396 -18.39 1.03 17.78
C ASP A 396 -18.52 2.36 18.53
N HIS A 397 -18.82 3.43 17.78
CA HIS A 397 -19.03 4.79 18.28
C HIS A 397 -19.80 4.86 19.61
N GLY A 398 -19.29 5.68 20.54
CA GLY A 398 -20.00 6.04 21.78
C GLY A 398 -19.64 5.23 23.03
N ARG A 399 -18.60 4.37 22.98
CA ARG A 399 -18.03 3.72 24.18
C ARG A 399 -16.59 4.20 24.40
N ASN A 400 -16.39 5.19 25.28
CA ASN A 400 -15.10 5.64 25.82
C ASN A 400 -13.98 5.92 24.77
N LEU A 401 -13.85 7.20 24.41
CA LEU A 401 -12.85 7.77 23.49
C LEU A 401 -11.39 7.37 23.82
N HIS A 402 -10.68 6.67 22.93
CA HIS A 402 -9.24 6.37 23.05
C HIS A 402 -8.39 6.54 21.76
N GLY A 403 -8.91 7.17 20.71
CA GLY A 403 -8.08 7.74 19.63
C GLY A 403 -7.28 8.96 20.10
N ASP A 404 -5.99 9.04 19.75
CA ASP A 404 -5.12 10.19 20.06
C ASP A 404 -4.77 10.92 18.77
N ALA A 405 -5.17 12.19 18.65
CA ALA A 405 -4.87 13.00 17.47
C ALA A 405 -3.36 13.24 17.29
N ALA A 406 -2.55 13.16 18.35
CA ALA A 406 -1.10 13.26 18.27
C ALA A 406 -0.42 11.93 17.91
N ASP A 407 -1.14 10.82 18.00
CA ASP A 407 -0.64 9.46 17.76
C ASP A 407 -1.77 8.60 17.16
N PRO A 408 -2.26 8.94 15.96
CA PRO A 408 -3.38 8.26 15.35
C PRO A 408 -3.00 6.83 14.95
N GLY A 409 -4.00 5.95 14.97
CA GLY A 409 -3.87 4.65 14.30
C GLY A 409 -3.80 4.82 12.78
N ALA A 410 -3.16 3.88 12.09
CA ALA A 410 -3.03 3.91 10.63
C ALA A 410 -3.23 2.54 9.98
N LEU A 411 -3.86 2.55 8.81
CA LEU A 411 -4.01 1.41 7.89
C LEU A 411 -3.37 1.80 6.55
N GLN A 412 -2.28 1.13 6.16
CA GLN A 412 -1.51 1.48 4.95
C GLN A 412 -1.27 0.27 4.04
N ASP A 413 -1.62 0.35 2.75
CA ASP A 413 -1.57 -0.81 1.85
C ASP A 413 -2.39 -1.99 2.41
N VAL A 414 -3.60 -1.70 2.90
CA VAL A 414 -4.53 -2.69 3.46
C VAL A 414 -5.63 -2.92 2.45
N PHE A 415 -5.70 -4.14 1.95
CA PHE A 415 -6.57 -4.51 0.84
C PHE A 415 -7.57 -5.58 1.27
N PHE A 416 -8.72 -5.62 0.62
CA PHE A 416 -9.79 -6.57 0.88
C PHE A 416 -10.24 -7.24 -0.40
N ARG A 417 -10.49 -8.53 -0.32
CA ARG A 417 -10.98 -9.33 -1.45
C ARG A 417 -12.13 -10.22 -1.02
N ILE A 418 -13.21 -10.20 -1.81
CA ILE A 418 -14.39 -11.04 -1.61
C ILE A 418 -14.75 -11.72 -2.93
N GLY A 419 -14.35 -12.98 -3.10
CA GLY A 419 -14.41 -13.68 -4.39
C GLY A 419 -13.11 -13.56 -5.19
N GLY A 420 -13.00 -14.28 -6.31
CA GLY A 420 -11.84 -14.22 -7.22
C GLY A 420 -11.03 -15.52 -7.22
N PRO A 421 -10.30 -15.88 -6.16
CA PRO A 421 -9.64 -17.19 -6.06
C PRO A 421 -10.62 -18.31 -5.72
N HIS A 422 -11.65 -18.01 -4.94
CA HIS A 422 -12.71 -18.91 -4.49
C HIS A 422 -13.97 -18.10 -4.16
N ALA A 423 -15.10 -18.76 -3.92
CA ALA A 423 -16.26 -18.08 -3.35
C ALA A 423 -15.94 -17.61 -1.93
N GLY A 424 -16.39 -16.41 -1.59
CA GLY A 424 -16.27 -15.88 -0.24
C GLY A 424 -17.26 -14.75 -0.03
N SER A 425 -17.68 -14.51 1.21
CA SER A 425 -18.67 -13.47 1.51
C SER A 425 -18.37 -12.75 2.83
N ALA A 426 -18.73 -11.48 2.90
CA ALA A 426 -18.68 -10.69 4.13
C ALA A 426 -19.74 -9.59 4.07
N VAL A 427 -20.32 -9.20 5.21
CA VAL A 427 -21.25 -8.06 5.23
C VAL A 427 -20.50 -6.76 4.95
N THR A 428 -19.42 -6.52 5.70
CA THR A 428 -18.54 -5.37 5.48
C THR A 428 -17.09 -5.80 5.28
N SER A 429 -16.30 -5.08 4.48
CA SER A 429 -14.86 -5.35 4.42
C SER A 429 -14.14 -4.69 5.60
N LEU A 430 -14.26 -3.36 5.72
CA LEU A 430 -13.59 -2.56 6.74
C LEU A 430 -14.59 -1.76 7.58
N VAL A 431 -14.49 -1.86 8.89
CA VAL A 431 -15.17 -0.96 9.85
C VAL A 431 -14.11 -0.16 10.59
N VAL A 432 -14.19 1.17 10.52
CA VAL A 432 -13.30 2.09 11.25
C VAL A 432 -14.08 2.78 12.34
N GLY A 433 -13.99 2.25 13.56
CA GLY A 433 -14.60 2.82 14.77
C GLY A 433 -13.77 3.93 15.41
N GLN A 434 -12.46 3.88 15.23
CA GLN A 434 -11.52 4.75 15.93
C GLN A 434 -11.38 6.14 15.30
N ASP A 435 -11.48 7.18 16.15
CA ASP A 435 -11.26 8.58 15.77
C ASP A 435 -9.80 8.84 15.34
N ASN A 436 -9.62 9.81 14.44
CA ASN A 436 -8.34 10.28 13.90
C ASN A 436 -7.59 9.24 13.07
N THR A 437 -8.17 8.07 12.79
CA THR A 437 -7.53 7.01 12.00
C THR A 437 -7.10 7.55 10.64
N ILE A 438 -5.89 7.18 10.22
CA ILE A 438 -5.36 7.46 8.88
C ILE A 438 -5.55 6.22 8.01
N LEU A 439 -6.32 6.35 6.94
CA LEU A 439 -6.46 5.35 5.90
C LEU A 439 -5.63 5.79 4.69
N ASP A 440 -4.66 4.98 4.27
CA ASP A 440 -3.68 5.40 3.27
C ASP A 440 -3.36 4.28 2.27
N ASP A 441 -3.93 4.37 1.07
CA ASP A 441 -4.00 3.26 0.10
C ASP A 441 -4.83 2.07 0.60
N ILE A 442 -6.15 2.25 0.58
CA ILE A 442 -7.11 1.18 0.87
C ILE A 442 -7.77 0.74 -0.43
N TRP A 443 -7.80 -0.56 -0.68
CA TRP A 443 -8.61 -1.14 -1.75
C TRP A 443 -9.55 -2.19 -1.19
N ALA A 444 -10.84 -1.90 -1.15
CA ALA A 444 -11.88 -2.88 -0.83
C ALA A 444 -12.56 -3.33 -2.12
N TRP A 445 -12.43 -4.62 -2.47
CA TRP A 445 -12.87 -5.14 -3.75
C TRP A 445 -13.75 -6.37 -3.57
N ARG A 446 -15.05 -6.22 -3.86
CA ARG A 446 -15.91 -7.36 -4.15
C ARG A 446 -15.59 -7.81 -5.58
N ALA A 447 -15.16 -9.05 -5.74
CA ALA A 447 -14.64 -9.50 -7.02
C ALA A 447 -15.68 -9.41 -8.16
N ASP A 448 -15.31 -8.79 -9.27
CA ASP A 448 -16.08 -8.75 -10.53
C ASP A 448 -15.69 -9.88 -11.50
N HIS A 449 -14.55 -10.55 -11.26
CA HIS A 449 -14.06 -11.65 -12.09
C HIS A 449 -13.27 -12.71 -11.29
N GLY A 450 -13.05 -13.86 -11.91
CA GLY A 450 -12.38 -15.02 -11.31
C GLY A 450 -13.36 -16.12 -10.90
N ASN A 451 -12.92 -17.01 -10.03
CA ASN A 451 -13.73 -18.08 -9.46
C ASN A 451 -14.62 -17.57 -8.32
N GLY A 452 -15.82 -18.15 -8.21
CA GLY A 452 -16.72 -17.86 -7.09
C GLY A 452 -17.29 -16.45 -7.11
N VAL A 453 -17.51 -15.87 -8.29
CA VAL A 453 -18.06 -14.53 -8.49
C VAL A 453 -19.49 -14.60 -9.01
N GLY A 454 -20.34 -13.71 -8.51
CA GLY A 454 -21.69 -13.46 -8.97
C GLY A 454 -22.58 -12.91 -7.86
N TRP A 455 -23.72 -12.31 -8.24
CA TRP A 455 -24.63 -11.58 -7.35
C TRP A 455 -25.06 -12.34 -6.08
N THR A 456 -25.12 -13.67 -6.15
CA THR A 456 -25.51 -14.54 -5.03
C THR A 456 -24.40 -15.47 -4.56
N VAL A 457 -23.17 -15.28 -5.06
CA VAL A 457 -22.02 -16.15 -4.83
C VAL A 457 -21.02 -15.48 -3.89
N ASN A 458 -20.50 -14.31 -4.26
CA ASN A 458 -19.59 -13.52 -3.44
C ASN A 458 -20.31 -12.30 -2.83
N THR A 459 -21.36 -12.57 -2.06
CA THR A 459 -22.20 -11.50 -1.52
C THR A 459 -21.41 -10.60 -0.58
N ALA A 460 -21.54 -9.28 -0.78
CA ALA A 460 -21.01 -8.29 0.14
C ALA A 460 -21.82 -7.01 0.12
N ASP A 461 -22.24 -6.54 1.29
CA ASP A 461 -23.15 -5.40 1.38
C ASP A 461 -22.41 -4.07 1.17
N THR A 462 -21.38 -3.79 1.99
CA THR A 462 -20.67 -2.50 1.99
C THR A 462 -19.17 -2.71 2.07
N GLY A 463 -18.39 -1.90 1.36
CA GLY A 463 -16.94 -1.99 1.41
C GLY A 463 -16.40 -1.43 2.70
N VAL A 464 -16.56 -0.12 2.89
CA VAL A 464 -15.95 0.61 4.01
C VAL A 464 -17.01 1.36 4.81
N VAL A 465 -17.04 1.13 6.12
CA VAL A 465 -17.82 1.91 7.07
C VAL A 465 -16.88 2.72 7.94
N VAL A 466 -16.98 4.04 7.87
CA VAL A 466 -16.23 4.96 8.73
C VAL A 466 -17.17 5.52 9.77
N ASN A 467 -17.02 5.02 10.99
CA ASN A 467 -17.67 5.56 12.16
C ASN A 467 -16.78 6.67 12.74
N GLY A 468 -15.53 6.42 13.14
CA GLY A 468 -14.69 7.39 13.85
C GLY A 468 -14.68 8.84 13.30
N ASP A 469 -14.61 9.81 14.22
CA ASP A 469 -14.49 11.24 13.91
C ASP A 469 -13.06 11.58 13.46
N ASN A 470 -12.90 12.62 12.64
CA ASN A 470 -11.60 13.12 12.16
C ASN A 470 -10.76 12.09 11.38
N VAL A 471 -11.38 11.03 10.87
CA VAL A 471 -10.71 10.05 10.00
C VAL A 471 -10.29 10.72 8.70
N ALA A 472 -9.07 10.42 8.25
CA ALA A 472 -8.52 10.92 6.99
C ALA A 472 -8.22 9.74 6.08
N ALA A 473 -8.85 9.70 4.91
CA ALA A 473 -8.60 8.73 3.86
C ALA A 473 -7.86 9.37 2.69
N THR A 474 -6.69 8.86 2.35
CA THR A 474 -5.89 9.32 1.19
C THR A 474 -5.64 8.12 0.27
N GLY A 475 -6.29 8.10 -0.89
CA GLY A 475 -6.29 6.94 -1.79
C GLY A 475 -7.27 5.86 -1.32
N LEU A 476 -8.57 6.15 -1.46
CA LEU A 476 -9.65 5.23 -1.12
C LEU A 476 -10.25 4.62 -2.38
N PHE A 477 -10.05 3.33 -2.59
CA PHE A 477 -10.55 2.57 -3.72
C PHE A 477 -11.57 1.55 -3.21
N VAL A 478 -12.83 1.63 -3.62
CA VAL A 478 -13.88 0.71 -3.13
C VAL A 478 -14.80 0.32 -4.27
N GLU A 479 -14.94 -0.97 -4.55
CA GLU A 479 -15.57 -1.44 -5.79
C GLU A 479 -16.52 -2.63 -5.60
N HIS A 480 -17.63 -2.54 -6.34
CA HIS A 480 -18.59 -3.58 -6.68
C HIS A 480 -19.45 -4.17 -5.56
N PHE A 481 -19.59 -3.49 -4.42
CA PHE A 481 -20.43 -3.95 -3.33
C PHE A 481 -21.93 -3.83 -3.67
N GLN A 482 -22.77 -4.63 -2.99
CA GLN A 482 -24.18 -4.76 -3.35
C GLN A 482 -25.06 -3.61 -2.82
N LYS A 483 -24.55 -2.85 -1.84
CA LYS A 483 -25.19 -1.66 -1.28
C LYS A 483 -24.24 -0.46 -1.40
N ASN A 484 -24.31 0.49 -0.45
CA ASN A 484 -23.39 1.62 -0.45
C ASN A 484 -21.95 1.11 -0.33
N GLU A 485 -21.08 1.58 -1.21
CA GLU A 485 -19.67 1.14 -1.29
C GLU A 485 -18.91 1.69 -0.07
N VAL A 486 -19.10 2.99 0.21
CA VAL A 486 -18.65 3.66 1.42
C VAL A 486 -19.83 4.24 2.19
N VAL A 487 -19.82 4.06 3.51
CA VAL A 487 -20.71 4.76 4.45
C VAL A 487 -19.88 5.51 5.49
N TRP A 488 -20.08 6.81 5.59
CA TRP A 488 -19.38 7.69 6.53
C TRP A 488 -20.37 8.29 7.53
N THR A 489 -20.18 7.99 8.82
CA THR A 489 -21.05 8.47 9.91
C THR A 489 -20.34 9.40 10.89
N GLY A 490 -19.00 9.41 10.90
CA GLY A 490 -18.18 10.30 11.72
C GLY A 490 -18.11 11.74 11.23
N GLU A 491 -17.90 12.65 12.18
CA GLU A 491 -17.71 14.07 11.94
C GLU A 491 -16.30 14.40 11.46
N ASN A 492 -16.17 15.50 10.73
CA ASN A 492 -14.91 16.07 10.25
C ASN A 492 -14.04 15.08 9.44
N GLY A 493 -14.69 14.14 8.75
CA GLY A 493 -14.03 13.21 7.86
C GLY A 493 -13.41 13.90 6.65
N LYS A 494 -12.26 13.39 6.18
CA LYS A 494 -11.59 13.88 4.96
C LYS A 494 -11.30 12.74 4.01
N THR A 495 -11.62 12.90 2.73
CA THR A 495 -11.25 11.94 1.67
C THR A 495 -10.50 12.66 0.55
N ILE A 496 -9.27 12.23 0.26
CA ILE A 496 -8.45 12.74 -0.84
C ILE A 496 -8.20 11.60 -1.79
N MET A 497 -8.72 11.74 -3.00
CA MET A 497 -8.86 10.69 -4.00
C MET A 497 -9.81 9.57 -3.53
N PHE A 498 -10.93 9.46 -4.24
CA PHE A 498 -11.82 8.31 -4.21
C PHE A 498 -11.99 7.75 -5.61
N GLN A 499 -11.89 6.44 -5.74
CA GLN A 499 -12.30 5.74 -6.95
C GLN A 499 -13.25 4.60 -6.61
N ASN A 500 -14.30 4.50 -7.40
CA ASN A 500 -15.28 3.43 -7.32
C ASN A 500 -15.69 2.95 -8.71
N GLU A 501 -15.95 1.66 -8.79
CA GLU A 501 -16.84 1.07 -9.78
C GLU A 501 -18.01 0.39 -9.08
N MET A 502 -19.23 0.69 -9.51
CA MET A 502 -20.47 0.05 -9.03
C MET A 502 -20.48 -1.44 -9.41
N PRO A 503 -21.30 -2.30 -8.77
CA PRO A 503 -21.38 -3.72 -9.12
C PRO A 503 -21.83 -3.91 -10.56
N TYR A 504 -21.17 -4.80 -11.29
CA TYR A 504 -21.51 -5.08 -12.70
C TYR A 504 -22.73 -6.01 -12.83
N ASP A 505 -22.95 -6.81 -11.80
CA ASP A 505 -23.79 -8.00 -11.81
C ASP A 505 -25.14 -7.93 -11.08
N PRO A 506 -25.74 -6.76 -10.72
CA PRO A 506 -27.15 -6.72 -10.38
C PRO A 506 -28.00 -7.35 -11.48
N PRO A 507 -28.95 -8.25 -11.15
CA PRO A 507 -29.68 -9.02 -12.17
C PRO A 507 -30.76 -8.19 -12.87
N ASP A 508 -31.33 -7.20 -12.20
CA ASP A 508 -32.30 -6.23 -12.71
C ASP A 508 -32.43 -5.05 -11.73
N GLN A 509 -33.13 -3.99 -12.16
CA GLN A 509 -33.38 -2.81 -11.30
C GLN A 509 -34.13 -3.14 -10.01
N ALA A 510 -35.05 -4.10 -10.03
CA ALA A 510 -35.88 -4.43 -8.87
C ALA A 510 -35.06 -5.10 -7.76
N ALA A 511 -34.02 -5.84 -8.11
CA ALA A 511 -33.06 -6.44 -7.19
C ALA A 511 -32.06 -5.42 -6.62
N TRP A 512 -31.88 -4.26 -7.26
CA TRP A 512 -30.91 -3.25 -6.87
C TRP A 512 -31.52 -1.84 -6.88
N GLN A 513 -32.34 -1.63 -5.86
CA GLN A 513 -32.97 -0.36 -5.51
C GLN A 513 -33.31 -0.40 -4.01
N HIS A 514 -33.41 0.76 -3.37
CA HIS A 514 -33.72 0.85 -1.93
C HIS A 514 -34.48 2.14 -1.63
N ASP A 515 -35.42 2.12 -0.68
CA ASP A 515 -36.09 3.33 -0.16
C ASP A 515 -36.68 4.29 -1.22
N GLY A 516 -37.05 3.76 -2.40
CA GLY A 516 -37.57 4.55 -3.52
C GLY A 516 -36.50 5.15 -4.44
N LEU A 517 -35.21 4.92 -4.15
CA LEU A 517 -34.04 5.24 -4.97
C LEU A 517 -33.62 4.04 -5.83
N LEU A 518 -33.08 4.32 -7.01
CA LEU A 518 -32.51 3.33 -7.92
C LEU A 518 -31.04 3.10 -7.56
N GLY A 519 -30.62 1.84 -7.44
CA GLY A 519 -29.26 1.49 -7.02
C GLY A 519 -28.92 1.93 -5.58
N TRP A 520 -27.62 2.03 -5.30
CA TRP A 520 -27.04 2.52 -4.05
C TRP A 520 -25.89 3.49 -4.36
N ALA A 521 -25.60 4.41 -3.46
CA ALA A 521 -24.55 5.40 -3.66
C ALA A 521 -23.16 4.75 -3.50
N ALA A 522 -22.21 5.17 -4.34
CA ALA A 522 -20.81 4.83 -4.15
C ALA A 522 -20.24 5.43 -2.86
N TYR A 523 -20.76 6.58 -2.43
CA TYR A 523 -20.27 7.24 -1.24
C TYR A 523 -21.42 7.93 -0.52
N LYS A 524 -21.81 7.39 0.64
CA LYS A 524 -22.85 7.97 1.50
C LYS A 524 -22.24 8.61 2.74
N VAL A 525 -22.43 9.91 2.91
CA VAL A 525 -22.26 10.59 4.20
C VAL A 525 -23.62 10.62 4.90
N ALA A 526 -23.66 10.19 6.16
CA ALA A 526 -24.90 10.11 6.91
C ALA A 526 -25.54 11.49 7.14
N ASP A 527 -26.86 11.55 7.10
CA ASP A 527 -27.65 12.78 7.12
C ASP A 527 -27.40 13.67 8.36
N GLY A 528 -26.94 13.06 9.46
CA GLY A 528 -26.63 13.75 10.71
C GLY A 528 -25.28 14.48 10.71
N VAL A 529 -24.37 14.15 9.80
CA VAL A 529 -23.01 14.71 9.75
C VAL A 529 -23.04 16.19 9.40
N GLN A 530 -22.34 17.00 10.18
CA GLN A 530 -22.25 18.45 9.98
C GLN A 530 -21.00 18.88 9.23
N THR A 531 -19.91 18.13 9.36
CA THR A 531 -18.62 18.44 8.74
C THR A 531 -18.06 17.23 8.01
N HIS A 532 -17.75 17.38 6.73
CA HIS A 532 -17.07 16.37 5.92
C HIS A 532 -16.43 17.06 4.72
N GLU A 533 -15.26 16.61 4.26
CA GLU A 533 -14.65 17.19 3.06
C GLU A 533 -13.98 16.18 2.13
N GLY A 534 -14.27 16.25 0.84
CA GLY A 534 -13.77 15.31 -0.17
C GLY A 534 -13.15 16.01 -1.39
N TRP A 535 -12.07 15.45 -1.94
CA TRP A 535 -11.38 15.98 -3.13
C TRP A 535 -11.05 14.88 -4.15
N GLY A 536 -11.40 15.10 -5.41
CA GLY A 536 -11.05 14.19 -6.51
C GLY A 536 -11.77 12.86 -6.38
N LEU A 537 -13.10 12.88 -6.51
CA LEU A 537 -13.96 11.72 -6.24
C LEU A 537 -14.59 11.20 -7.54
N GLY A 538 -14.31 9.94 -7.90
CA GLY A 538 -14.84 9.31 -9.10
C GLY A 538 -15.66 8.05 -8.80
N SER A 539 -16.81 7.91 -9.47
CA SER A 539 -17.61 6.68 -9.45
C SER A 539 -18.08 6.30 -10.85
N TYR A 540 -17.86 5.05 -11.23
CA TYR A 540 -18.11 4.54 -12.58
C TYR A 540 -19.17 3.43 -12.53
N CYS A 541 -20.01 3.32 -13.56
CA CYS A 541 -20.88 2.16 -13.74
C CYS A 541 -20.52 1.38 -15.01
N PHE A 542 -20.50 0.06 -14.89
CA PHE A 542 -20.41 -0.90 -15.99
C PHE A 542 -21.37 -2.07 -15.72
N LEU A 543 -22.67 -1.75 -15.66
CA LEU A 543 -23.76 -2.68 -15.35
C LEU A 543 -23.98 -3.65 -16.52
N ASN A 544 -23.06 -4.59 -16.71
CA ASN A 544 -22.99 -5.40 -17.93
C ASN A 544 -24.02 -6.53 -17.99
N VAL A 545 -24.51 -6.99 -16.83
CA VAL A 545 -25.57 -8.01 -16.74
C VAL A 545 -26.92 -7.43 -17.18
N ASP A 546 -27.27 -6.25 -16.68
CA ASP A 546 -28.41 -5.47 -17.15
C ASP A 546 -28.01 -4.00 -17.42
N PRO A 547 -27.64 -3.67 -18.66
CA PRO A 547 -27.24 -2.32 -19.06
C PRO A 547 -28.35 -1.27 -18.97
N THR A 548 -29.59 -1.67 -18.68
CA THR A 548 -30.74 -0.76 -18.57
C THR A 548 -30.92 -0.20 -17.17
N ILE A 549 -30.14 -0.68 -16.19
CA ILE A 549 -30.20 -0.23 -14.81
C ILE A 549 -29.77 1.24 -14.68
N HIS A 550 -30.50 1.95 -13.84
CA HIS A 550 -30.20 3.30 -13.39
C HIS A 550 -29.75 3.29 -11.93
N VAL A 551 -28.93 4.28 -11.58
CA VAL A 551 -28.53 4.63 -10.22
C VAL A 551 -28.85 6.10 -10.01
N THR A 552 -29.63 6.41 -8.98
CA THR A 552 -30.13 7.78 -8.79
C THR A 552 -28.99 8.78 -8.62
N HIS A 553 -27.97 8.45 -7.83
CA HIS A 553 -26.79 9.28 -7.67
C HIS A 553 -25.57 8.45 -7.26
N ALA A 554 -24.38 8.89 -7.68
CA ALA A 554 -23.14 8.26 -7.23
C ALA A 554 -22.76 8.67 -5.80
N PHE A 555 -22.98 9.92 -5.43
CA PHE A 555 -22.63 10.47 -4.11
C PHE A 555 -23.89 10.93 -3.39
N GLU A 556 -24.04 10.54 -2.12
CA GLU A 556 -25.16 10.93 -1.27
C GLU A 556 -24.66 11.60 0.00
N VAL A 557 -24.86 12.91 0.14
CA VAL A 557 -24.32 13.66 1.29
C VAL A 557 -25.33 14.69 1.82
N PRO A 558 -25.31 15.04 3.12
CA PRO A 558 -26.18 16.10 3.62
C PRO A 558 -25.81 17.47 3.05
N VAL A 559 -26.82 18.30 2.79
CA VAL A 559 -26.63 19.68 2.30
C VAL A 559 -26.48 20.62 3.49
N THR A 560 -25.25 20.76 3.96
CA THR A 560 -24.88 21.68 5.06
C THR A 560 -23.66 22.52 4.66
N PRO A 561 -23.41 23.68 5.29
CA PRO A 561 -22.23 24.49 4.98
C PRO A 561 -20.88 23.82 5.28
N GLY A 562 -20.87 22.77 6.11
CA GLY A 562 -19.65 22.08 6.56
C GLY A 562 -19.34 20.79 5.79
N VAL A 563 -20.27 20.29 4.99
CA VAL A 563 -20.07 19.09 4.15
C VAL A 563 -19.77 19.57 2.74
N LYS A 564 -18.54 19.36 2.26
CA LYS A 564 -18.06 19.92 0.99
C LYS A 564 -17.36 18.87 0.15
N LEU A 565 -17.60 18.88 -1.14
CA LEU A 565 -16.92 18.01 -2.08
C LEU A 565 -16.36 18.86 -3.22
N HIS A 566 -15.19 18.48 -3.71
CA HIS A 566 -14.44 19.18 -4.75
C HIS A 566 -14.02 18.19 -5.82
N ASP A 567 -14.17 18.58 -7.08
CA ASP A 567 -13.74 17.79 -8.24
C ASP A 567 -14.32 16.38 -8.26
N ILE A 568 -15.64 16.30 -8.41
CA ILE A 568 -16.43 15.07 -8.38
C ILE A 568 -16.78 14.70 -9.82
N LEU A 569 -16.75 13.42 -10.15
CA LEU A 569 -17.22 12.94 -11.44
C LEU A 569 -17.96 11.62 -11.35
N SER A 570 -18.89 11.42 -12.29
CA SER A 570 -19.50 10.13 -12.56
C SER A 570 -19.34 9.73 -14.03
N LEU A 571 -19.36 8.42 -14.31
CA LEU A 571 -19.09 7.89 -15.64
C LEU A 571 -19.88 6.61 -15.90
N SER A 572 -20.48 6.47 -17.09
CA SER A 572 -20.94 5.18 -17.61
C SER A 572 -19.93 4.63 -18.60
N ILE A 573 -19.37 3.46 -18.32
CA ILE A 573 -18.38 2.82 -19.17
C ILE A 573 -19.11 2.15 -20.34
N THR A 574 -18.90 2.66 -21.54
CA THR A 574 -19.41 2.10 -22.80
C THR A 574 -20.94 1.89 -22.82
N ASN A 575 -21.70 2.76 -22.15
CA ASN A 575 -23.17 2.72 -22.07
C ASN A 575 -23.75 1.48 -21.35
N HIS A 576 -23.09 1.02 -20.28
CA HIS A 576 -23.60 -0.08 -19.44
C HIS A 576 -24.15 0.49 -18.13
N GLY A 577 -25.43 0.83 -18.16
CA GLY A 577 -26.14 1.51 -17.08
C GLY A 577 -26.02 3.03 -17.12
N THR A 578 -26.82 3.70 -16.30
CA THR A 578 -26.88 5.17 -16.19
C THR A 578 -26.79 5.60 -14.73
N ILE A 579 -25.93 6.54 -14.42
CA ILE A 579 -25.97 7.29 -13.16
C ILE A 579 -26.73 8.59 -13.46
N ASP A 580 -27.87 8.81 -12.81
CA ASP A 580 -28.79 9.90 -13.12
C ASP A 580 -28.26 11.27 -12.65
N HIS A 581 -27.52 11.28 -11.53
CA HIS A 581 -26.89 12.46 -10.96
C HIS A 581 -25.50 12.14 -10.38
N VAL A 582 -24.60 13.12 -10.40
CA VAL A 582 -23.28 12.96 -9.79
C VAL A 582 -23.44 12.89 -8.28
N VAL A 583 -24.02 13.92 -7.66
CA VAL A 583 -24.18 14.03 -6.21
C VAL A 583 -25.58 14.52 -5.85
N ASN A 584 -26.31 13.78 -5.01
CA ASN A 584 -27.73 14.00 -4.72
C ASN A 584 -28.49 14.29 -6.03
N ASP A 585 -29.18 15.43 -6.16
CA ASP A 585 -29.90 15.84 -7.37
C ASP A 585 -29.05 16.72 -8.33
N THR A 586 -27.72 16.75 -8.18
CA THR A 586 -26.80 17.64 -8.91
C THR A 586 -25.88 16.88 -9.86
N GLY A 587 -25.63 17.47 -11.03
CA GLY A 587 -24.93 16.84 -12.15
C GLY A 587 -25.93 16.22 -13.12
N ALA A 588 -25.56 16.19 -14.40
CA ALA A 588 -26.39 15.56 -15.42
C ALA A 588 -26.25 14.02 -15.35
N ALA A 589 -27.18 13.32 -15.97
CA ALA A 589 -27.05 11.88 -16.16
C ALA A 589 -25.82 11.55 -17.02
N THR A 590 -25.17 10.43 -16.72
CA THR A 590 -24.01 9.95 -17.48
C THR A 590 -24.32 9.72 -18.95
N ASN A 591 -23.35 10.01 -19.81
CA ASN A 591 -23.47 9.82 -21.25
C ASN A 591 -23.06 8.41 -21.70
N ALA A 592 -23.58 7.98 -22.86
CA ALA A 592 -23.33 6.66 -23.45
C ALA A 592 -21.86 6.37 -23.87
N ASN A 593 -20.99 7.37 -23.99
CA ASN A 593 -19.69 7.21 -24.68
C ASN A 593 -18.46 7.25 -23.75
N THR A 594 -18.58 6.80 -22.49
CA THR A 594 -17.47 6.89 -21.51
C THR A 594 -16.94 8.32 -21.39
N VAL A 595 -17.85 9.28 -21.23
CA VAL A 595 -17.52 10.70 -21.01
C VAL A 595 -17.88 11.06 -19.57
N PRO A 596 -16.91 11.52 -18.75
CA PRO A 596 -17.19 11.99 -17.40
C PRO A 596 -18.26 13.07 -17.36
N VAL A 597 -19.09 13.05 -16.32
CA VAL A 597 -19.95 14.16 -15.93
C VAL A 597 -19.42 14.74 -14.64
N ASP A 598 -19.00 15.99 -14.70
CA ASP A 598 -18.25 16.65 -13.62
C ASP A 598 -19.13 17.57 -12.78
N VAL A 599 -18.85 17.60 -11.47
CA VAL A 599 -19.30 18.62 -10.51
C VAL A 599 -18.07 19.16 -9.80
N VAL A 600 -17.70 20.41 -10.09
CA VAL A 600 -16.47 21.02 -9.56
C VAL A 600 -16.53 21.27 -8.06
N SER A 601 -17.71 21.60 -7.53
CA SER A 601 -17.91 21.88 -6.11
C SER A 601 -19.33 21.53 -5.67
N TYR A 602 -19.48 21.10 -4.42
CA TYR A 602 -20.77 20.77 -3.80
C TYR A 602 -20.72 20.93 -2.27
N PRO A 603 -21.81 21.32 -1.58
CA PRO A 603 -22.96 22.02 -2.14
C PRO A 603 -22.60 23.45 -2.58
#